data_AF-A0A7C1ZY36-F1
#
_entry.id   AF-A0A7C1ZY36-F1
#
_cell.length_a   1.000
_cell.length_b   1.000
_cell.length_c   1.000
_cell.angle_alpha   90.00
_cell.angle_beta   90.00
_cell.angle_gamma   90.00
#
_symmetry.space_group_name_H-M   'P 1'
#
loop_
_entity.id
_entity.type
_entity.pdbx_description
1 polymer ?
#
loop_
_entity_poly.entity_id
_entity_poly.type
_entity_poly.pdbx_seq_one_letter_code
_entity_poly.pdbx_strand_id
1 'polypeptide(L)'
;MPLLNKGEEKVVLSLYNLQIGLMDSLSLAFNGSVTPFLTSREMVINRRVNPTILNNGVYLFTGLPEGRYDFFLKYKSFVLSREVDVEKDLSLTIVVPSTHMVKLKVVDNRGTPLSGVEVEVNREKVTLGEVTDEEGDVVFILPPGEYFVEMVYHGVSLAKMVLTVANDEKMVVAADFTPFYVPLFFIIVFVAGVLFSFFVIVKKLDLCFLLIIISMMLLLSSVFLPLWFFEGETVGYHVSSKIFVFPSTFITFKQADGFKVGEVAEVPSIFTTVLQAVFIMVLLEFVTLLLSLLFRRNKIVKSVMFGFSLFFAVSLVVVSYLFVSQLTAVTLGDVVGEGFIEFFMPDEKTLLLPSVWGFGSGWFFLVLSMVSLVFYTLVEVFRKKLVGLFKSFVYCEGEDASCSCWYKHCNNVTHE
;
A
#
# COMPACT_ATOMS: atom_id res chain seq x y z
N MET A 1 81.49 51.61 15.79
CA MET A 1 80.45 51.95 14.79
C MET A 1 79.43 50.81 14.75
N PRO A 2 78.14 51.12 14.56
CA PRO A 2 77.08 50.67 15.47
C PRO A 2 76.46 49.32 15.10
N LEU A 3 76.10 48.57 16.15
CA LEU A 3 75.06 47.54 16.12
C LEU A 3 73.74 48.23 15.78
N LEU A 4 73.23 47.99 14.57
CA LEU A 4 71.90 48.43 14.16
C LEU A 4 70.86 47.66 14.98
N ASN A 5 70.30 48.39 15.92
CA ASN A 5 69.12 48.05 16.72
C ASN A 5 67.95 47.80 15.75
N LYS A 6 67.61 46.53 15.53
CA LYS A 6 66.47 46.15 14.70
C LYS A 6 65.21 46.48 15.51
N GLY A 7 64.67 47.67 15.28
CA GLY A 7 63.46 48.14 15.96
C GLY A 7 62.35 47.11 15.82
N GLU A 8 61.73 46.74 16.95
CA GLU A 8 60.50 45.98 16.97
C GLU A 8 59.39 46.86 16.37
N GLU A 9 59.13 46.71 15.07
CA GLU A 9 57.94 47.25 14.44
C GLU A 9 56.73 46.53 15.02
N LYS A 10 56.00 47.20 15.91
CA LYS A 10 54.70 46.74 16.40
C LYS A 10 53.68 46.92 15.28
N VAL A 11 53.39 45.85 14.56
CA VAL A 11 52.29 45.81 13.60
C VAL A 11 50.98 45.66 14.37
N VAL A 12 50.16 46.72 14.41
CA VAL A 12 48.80 46.67 14.95
C VAL A 12 47.88 46.23 13.81
N LEU A 13 47.34 45.00 13.92
CA LEU A 13 46.38 44.46 12.97
C LEU A 13 44.96 44.64 13.51
N SER A 14 44.11 45.32 12.75
CA SER A 14 42.67 45.31 13.00
C SER A 14 42.09 43.96 12.60
N LEU A 15 41.44 43.29 13.54
CA LEU A 15 40.80 42.00 13.33
C LEU A 15 39.29 42.13 13.54
N TYR A 16 38.52 41.50 12.66
CA TYR A 16 37.07 41.59 12.62
C TYR A 16 36.41 40.22 12.70
N ASN A 17 35.13 40.23 13.06
CA ASN A 17 34.27 39.06 13.09
C ASN A 17 33.25 39.11 11.96
N LEU A 18 33.10 38.01 11.23
CA LEU A 18 32.11 37.85 10.18
C LEU A 18 31.12 36.77 10.57
N GLN A 19 29.86 37.15 10.76
CA GLN A 19 28.75 36.24 10.96
C GLN A 19 28.02 36.00 9.65
N ILE A 20 27.79 34.74 9.29
CA ILE A 20 27.06 34.34 8.09
C ILE A 20 25.89 33.45 8.49
N GLY A 21 24.67 33.92 8.20
CA GLY A 21 23.45 33.13 8.26
C GLY A 21 23.13 32.53 6.89
N LEU A 22 22.85 31.23 6.85
CA LEU A 22 22.38 30.52 5.66
C LEU A 22 20.86 30.37 5.73
N MET A 23 20.19 30.82 4.69
CA MET A 23 18.75 30.64 4.51
C MET A 23 18.47 29.77 3.28
N ASP A 24 17.31 29.14 3.24
CA ASP A 24 16.80 28.48 2.04
C ASP A 24 15.89 29.40 1.20
N SER A 25 15.31 28.86 0.14
CA SER A 25 14.40 29.60 -0.73
C SER A 25 13.07 29.99 -0.08
N LEU A 26 12.73 29.42 1.08
CA LEU A 26 11.57 29.81 1.89
C LEU A 26 11.92 30.91 2.92
N SER A 27 13.15 31.44 2.87
CA SER A 27 13.68 32.40 3.84
C SER A 27 13.75 31.84 5.27
N LEU A 28 13.83 30.51 5.41
CA LEU A 28 14.02 29.82 6.69
C LEU A 28 15.48 29.40 6.86
N ALA A 29 15.88 29.05 8.08
CA ALA A 29 17.24 28.58 8.33
C ALA A 29 17.55 27.32 7.50
N PHE A 30 18.69 27.30 6.82
CA PHE A 30 19.07 26.17 5.97
C PHE A 30 19.36 24.91 6.82
N ASN A 31 18.59 23.83 6.63
CA ASN A 31 18.68 22.61 7.44
C ASN A 31 19.61 21.53 6.84
N GLY A 32 20.44 21.88 5.85
CA GLY A 32 21.41 20.96 5.26
C GLY A 32 22.75 20.94 6.00
N SER A 33 23.34 19.75 6.15
CA SER A 33 24.70 19.61 6.70
C SER A 33 25.73 20.21 5.73
N VAL A 34 26.36 21.32 6.14
CA VAL A 34 27.35 22.04 5.35
C VAL A 34 28.53 22.53 6.19
N THR A 35 29.70 22.57 5.57
CA THR A 35 30.94 23.06 6.15
C THR A 35 31.50 24.20 5.30
N PRO A 36 31.02 25.44 5.49
CA PRO A 36 31.56 26.58 4.76
C PRO A 36 32.98 26.91 5.20
N PHE A 37 33.73 27.55 4.31
CA PHE A 37 35.05 28.07 4.61
C PHE A 37 35.31 29.37 3.85
N LEU A 38 36.21 30.20 4.37
CA LEU A 38 36.73 31.37 3.67
C LEU A 38 38.13 31.08 3.14
N THR A 39 38.47 31.71 2.01
CA THR A 39 39.84 31.88 1.52
C THR A 39 40.00 33.32 1.04
N SER A 40 41.22 33.81 0.92
CA SER A 40 41.49 35.13 0.36
C SER A 40 42.67 35.03 -0.60
N ARG A 41 42.56 35.74 -1.74
CA ARG A 41 43.64 35.85 -2.72
C ARG A 41 44.71 36.85 -2.31
N GLU A 42 44.41 37.68 -1.31
CA GLU A 42 45.32 38.68 -0.74
C GLU A 42 46.24 38.06 0.33
N MET A 43 45.92 36.85 0.81
CA MET A 43 46.77 36.13 1.74
C MET A 43 48.01 35.56 1.04
N VAL A 44 49.19 35.88 1.59
CA VAL A 44 50.48 35.33 1.14
C VAL A 44 50.50 33.79 1.22
N ILE A 45 49.83 33.23 2.23
CA ILE A 45 49.63 31.78 2.38
C ILE A 45 48.13 31.53 2.28
N ASN A 46 47.71 30.84 1.22
CA ASN A 46 46.31 30.47 1.04
C ASN A 46 45.90 29.46 2.13
N ARG A 47 45.22 29.95 3.16
CA ARG A 47 44.72 29.16 4.27
C ARG A 47 43.20 29.17 4.25
N ARG A 48 42.60 28.00 4.43
CA ARG A 48 41.14 27.89 4.67
C ARG A 48 40.86 28.32 6.10
N VAL A 49 40.00 29.32 6.24
CA VAL A 49 39.46 29.72 7.55
C VAL A 49 38.13 28.99 7.73
N ASN A 50 38.04 28.20 8.79
CA ASN A 50 36.80 27.49 9.14
C ASN A 50 36.04 28.30 10.19
N PRO A 51 34.70 28.27 10.16
CA PRO A 51 33.88 28.96 11.14
C PRO A 51 33.72 28.15 12.43
N THR A 52 33.35 28.86 13.50
CA THR A 52 32.67 28.28 14.66
C THR A 52 31.17 28.27 14.39
N ILE A 53 30.52 27.12 14.63
CA ILE A 53 29.06 26.99 14.47
C ILE A 53 28.39 27.59 15.70
N LEU A 54 27.53 28.59 15.51
CA LEU A 54 26.77 29.21 16.60
C LEU A 54 25.42 28.51 16.80
N ASN A 55 24.64 28.39 15.72
CA ASN A 55 23.31 27.77 15.67
C ASN A 55 23.13 27.09 14.30
N ASN A 56 22.06 26.31 14.11
CA ASN A 56 21.73 25.74 12.79
C ASN A 56 21.67 26.84 11.72
N GLY A 57 22.50 26.70 10.69
CA GLY A 57 22.63 27.67 9.60
C GLY A 57 23.39 28.96 9.95
N VAL A 58 23.94 29.14 11.15
CA VAL A 58 24.67 30.37 11.53
C VAL A 58 26.14 30.08 11.88
N TYR A 59 27.03 30.70 11.12
CA TYR A 59 28.49 30.50 11.17
C TYR A 59 29.20 31.78 11.58
N LEU A 60 30.17 31.68 12.48
CA LEU A 60 30.98 32.80 12.94
C LEU A 60 32.45 32.57 12.58
N PHE A 61 33.01 33.48 11.81
CA PHE A 61 34.44 33.57 11.54
C PHE A 61 35.03 34.67 12.40
N THR A 62 36.01 34.34 13.23
CA THR A 62 36.64 35.30 14.14
C THR A 62 38.08 35.58 13.74
N GLY A 63 38.56 36.78 14.06
CA GLY A 63 39.96 37.14 13.88
C GLY A 63 40.37 37.31 12.42
N LEU A 64 39.47 37.82 11.57
CA LEU A 64 39.76 38.08 10.16
C LEU A 64 40.42 39.45 9.99
N PRO A 65 41.62 39.55 9.40
CA PRO A 65 42.17 40.83 8.94
C PRO A 65 41.26 41.51 7.93
N GLU A 66 41.38 42.85 7.85
CA GLU A 66 40.77 43.63 6.76
C GLU A 66 41.18 43.07 5.40
N GLY A 67 40.20 42.88 4.51
CA GLY A 67 40.47 42.42 3.14
C GLY A 67 39.29 41.72 2.48
N ARG A 68 39.53 41.26 1.25
CA ARG A 68 38.52 40.55 0.46
C ARG A 68 38.64 39.03 0.64
N TYR A 69 37.51 38.41 0.96
CA TYR A 69 37.40 36.96 1.17
C TYR A 69 36.42 36.33 0.18
N ASP A 70 36.81 35.19 -0.37
CA ASP A 70 35.94 34.29 -1.11
C ASP A 70 35.29 33.31 -0.12
N PHE A 71 33.98 33.46 0.11
CA PHE A 71 33.18 32.49 0.84
C PHE A 71 32.82 31.32 -0.05
N PHE A 72 33.14 30.11 0.42
CA PHE A 72 32.81 28.87 -0.25
C PHE A 72 31.92 28.01 0.62
N LEU A 73 30.85 27.51 0.00
CA LEU A 73 29.94 26.55 0.60
C LEU A 73 29.73 25.42 -0.40
N LYS A 74 30.03 24.19 0.04
CA LYS A 74 29.71 23.00 -0.73
C LYS A 74 28.58 22.25 -0.03
N TYR A 75 27.50 22.00 -0.76
CA TYR A 75 26.40 21.14 -0.34
C TYR A 75 26.13 20.11 -1.43
N LYS A 76 26.45 18.83 -1.16
CA LYS A 76 26.36 17.75 -2.17
C LYS A 76 27.10 18.12 -3.47
N SER A 77 26.40 18.15 -4.60
CA SER A 77 26.90 18.56 -5.92
C SER A 77 26.91 20.07 -6.12
N PHE A 78 26.26 20.84 -5.26
CA PHE A 78 26.16 22.29 -5.35
C PHE A 78 27.36 22.97 -4.68
N VAL A 79 27.95 23.94 -5.37
CA VAL A 79 29.02 24.80 -4.86
C VAL A 79 28.58 26.25 -5.02
N LEU A 80 28.54 26.96 -3.90
CA LEU A 80 28.30 28.39 -3.84
C LEU A 80 29.60 29.10 -3.52
N SER A 81 29.89 30.16 -4.28
CA SER A 81 31.00 31.06 -4.04
C SER A 81 30.50 32.50 -4.01
N ARG A 82 30.92 33.28 -3.01
CA ARG A 82 30.54 34.70 -2.87
C ARG A 82 31.71 35.51 -2.34
N GLU A 83 32.02 36.62 -3.00
CA GLU A 83 32.99 37.60 -2.48
C GLU A 83 32.38 38.40 -1.31
N VAL A 84 33.16 38.57 -0.25
CA VAL A 84 32.80 39.32 0.96
C VAL A 84 33.98 40.21 1.34
N ASP A 85 33.74 41.53 1.36
CA ASP A 85 34.70 42.50 1.85
C ASP A 85 34.53 42.67 3.37
N VAL A 86 35.60 42.42 4.12
CA VAL A 86 35.61 42.51 5.59
C VAL A 86 36.38 43.77 5.98
N GLU A 87 35.65 44.86 6.22
CA GLU A 87 36.21 46.15 6.70
C GLU A 87 35.86 46.42 8.18
N LYS A 88 34.88 45.67 8.69
CA LYS A 88 34.34 45.78 10.05
C LYS A 88 33.62 44.50 10.43
N ASP A 89 33.20 44.41 11.70
CA ASP A 89 32.29 43.36 12.14
C ASP A 89 31.00 43.40 11.30
N LEU A 90 30.68 42.29 10.66
CA LEU A 90 29.62 42.20 9.66
C LEU A 90 28.76 40.95 9.91
N SER A 91 27.45 41.09 9.68
CA SER A 91 26.51 39.98 9.63
C SER A 91 25.86 39.94 8.24
N LEU A 92 25.97 38.80 7.56
CA LEU A 92 25.44 38.58 6.23
C LEU A 92 24.49 37.40 6.20
N THR A 93 23.49 37.49 5.34
CA THR A 93 22.59 36.38 5.04
C THR A 93 22.79 35.93 3.60
N ILE A 94 22.96 34.63 3.42
CA ILE A 94 23.17 33.99 2.12
C ILE A 94 22.06 32.98 1.89
N VAL A 95 21.33 33.12 0.78
CA VAL A 95 20.32 32.17 0.35
C VAL A 95 21.00 31.03 -0.41
N VAL A 96 20.74 29.80 0.02
CA VAL A 96 21.19 28.57 -0.62
C VAL A 96 20.06 28.08 -1.55
N PRO A 97 20.21 28.17 -2.88
CA PRO A 97 19.16 27.78 -3.83
C PRO A 97 19.14 26.26 -4.05
N SER A 98 19.05 25.48 -2.97
CA SER A 98 18.90 24.03 -3.03
C SER A 98 17.44 23.67 -2.82
N THR A 99 16.83 23.09 -3.84
CA THR A 99 15.46 22.57 -3.77
C THR A 99 15.41 21.16 -4.35
N HIS A 100 14.43 20.40 -3.89
CA HIS A 100 14.19 19.01 -4.27
C HIS A 100 12.76 18.81 -4.73
N MET A 101 12.58 17.98 -5.75
CA MET A 101 11.27 17.61 -6.25
C MET A 101 10.71 16.48 -5.40
N VAL A 102 9.65 16.77 -4.65
CA VAL A 102 8.90 15.79 -3.87
C VAL A 102 7.61 15.49 -4.62
N LYS A 103 7.48 14.27 -5.14
CA LYS A 103 6.24 13.79 -5.75
C LYS A 103 5.53 12.88 -4.77
N LEU A 104 4.34 13.29 -4.33
CA LEU A 104 3.47 12.48 -3.49
C LEU A 104 2.34 11.91 -4.34
N LYS A 105 2.05 10.63 -4.15
CA LYS A 105 0.87 9.99 -4.73
C LYS A 105 -0.07 9.59 -3.60
N VAL A 106 -1.25 10.18 -3.57
CA VAL A 106 -2.28 9.89 -2.57
C VAL A 106 -3.19 8.81 -3.10
N VAL A 107 -3.36 7.75 -2.31
CA VAL A 107 -4.24 6.62 -2.62
C VAL A 107 -5.21 6.37 -1.47
N ASP A 108 -6.31 5.69 -1.74
CA ASP A 108 -7.27 5.25 -0.73
C ASP A 108 -6.75 4.07 0.11
N ASN A 109 -7.56 3.57 1.05
CA ASN A 109 -7.18 2.43 1.89
C ASN A 109 -7.15 1.07 1.18
N ARG A 110 -7.29 1.08 -0.14
CA ARG A 110 -7.13 -0.05 -1.04
C ARG A 110 -5.98 0.19 -2.03
N GLY A 111 -5.48 1.40 -2.18
CA GLY A 111 -4.40 1.76 -3.10
C GLY A 111 -4.88 2.23 -4.47
N THR A 112 -6.16 2.61 -4.61
CA THR A 112 -6.64 3.36 -5.78
C THR A 112 -6.26 4.83 -5.63
N PRO A 113 -5.81 5.52 -6.70
CA PRO A 113 -5.59 6.97 -6.67
C PRO A 113 -6.78 7.79 -6.15
N LEU A 114 -6.49 8.82 -5.35
CA LEU A 114 -7.48 9.77 -4.86
C LEU A 114 -7.24 11.16 -5.44
N SER A 115 -8.20 11.64 -6.22
CA SER A 115 -8.21 12.98 -6.79
C SER A 115 -8.92 13.99 -5.88
N GLY A 116 -8.52 15.27 -5.97
CA GLY A 116 -9.16 16.34 -5.22
C GLY A 116 -8.82 16.38 -3.72
N VAL A 117 -7.72 15.75 -3.31
CA VAL A 117 -7.21 15.82 -1.94
C VAL A 117 -6.33 17.07 -1.81
N GLU A 118 -6.62 17.91 -0.82
CA GLU A 118 -5.80 19.07 -0.47
C GLU A 118 -4.60 18.55 0.36
N VAL A 119 -3.39 18.76 -0.16
CA VAL A 119 -2.15 18.37 0.51
C VAL A 119 -1.45 19.64 0.96
N GLU A 120 -1.35 19.82 2.27
CA GLU A 120 -0.67 20.95 2.90
C GLU A 120 0.67 20.51 3.48
N VAL A 121 1.73 21.19 3.07
CA VAL A 121 3.09 20.99 3.56
C VAL A 121 3.47 22.21 4.39
N ASN A 122 3.73 21.96 5.67
CA ASN A 122 3.99 22.97 6.68
C ASN A 122 5.42 22.86 7.20
N ARG A 123 6.14 23.98 7.20
CA ARG A 123 7.43 24.10 7.90
C ARG A 123 7.51 25.45 8.61
N GLU A 124 7.60 25.39 9.92
CA GLU A 124 7.58 26.55 10.82
C GLU A 124 6.37 27.47 10.58
N LYS A 125 6.54 28.59 9.85
CA LYS A 125 5.50 29.58 9.54
C LYS A 125 5.06 29.58 8.08
N VAL A 126 5.60 28.67 7.27
CA VAL A 126 5.33 28.60 5.84
C VAL A 126 4.47 27.36 5.56
N THR A 127 3.34 27.60 4.91
CA THR A 127 2.40 26.57 4.46
C THR A 127 2.31 26.63 2.94
N LEU A 128 2.52 25.50 2.29
CA LEU A 128 2.33 25.32 0.85
C LEU A 128 1.22 24.29 0.66
N GLY A 129 0.21 24.62 -0.14
CA GLY A 129 -0.94 23.74 -0.40
C GLY A 129 -1.09 23.48 -1.88
N GLU A 130 -1.30 22.22 -2.25
CA GLU A 130 -1.60 21.79 -3.62
C GLU A 130 -2.73 20.75 -3.59
N VAL A 131 -3.37 20.51 -4.74
CA VAL A 131 -4.48 19.54 -4.85
C VAL A 131 -4.07 18.39 -5.77
N THR A 132 -4.44 17.17 -5.40
CA THR A 132 -4.12 15.98 -6.22
C THR A 132 -4.89 15.96 -7.54
N ASP A 133 -4.19 15.51 -8.60
CA ASP A 133 -4.76 15.31 -9.95
C ASP A 133 -5.62 14.02 -10.06
N GLU A 134 -6.08 13.68 -11.27
CA GLU A 134 -6.90 12.48 -11.51
C GLU A 134 -6.15 11.17 -11.20
N GLU A 135 -4.82 11.18 -11.31
CA GLU A 135 -3.92 10.07 -10.98
C GLU A 135 -3.50 10.05 -9.51
N GLY A 136 -4.02 10.99 -8.71
CA GLY A 136 -3.74 11.15 -7.27
C GLY A 136 -2.35 11.72 -6.99
N ASP A 137 -1.68 12.29 -8.00
CA ASP A 137 -0.33 12.83 -7.89
C ASP A 137 -0.37 14.32 -7.48
N VAL A 138 0.63 14.72 -6.70
CA VAL A 138 0.94 16.12 -6.38
C VAL A 138 2.45 16.31 -6.32
N VAL A 139 2.94 17.48 -6.72
CA VAL A 139 4.38 17.76 -6.81
C VAL A 139 4.70 19.04 -6.06
N PHE A 140 5.67 18.96 -5.15
CA PHE A 140 6.23 20.10 -4.44
C PHE A 140 7.71 20.28 -4.78
N ILE A 141 8.17 21.53 -4.78
CA ILE A 141 9.59 21.89 -4.90
C ILE A 141 10.01 22.47 -3.55
N LEU A 142 10.67 21.66 -2.73
CA LEU A 142 10.94 21.96 -1.32
C LEU A 142 12.44 22.03 -1.05
N PRO A 143 12.93 23.02 -0.28
CA PRO A 143 14.29 22.97 0.26
C PRO A 143 14.51 21.78 1.21
N PRO A 144 15.78 21.40 1.45
CA PRO A 144 16.10 20.41 2.46
C PRO A 144 15.56 20.79 3.85
N GLY A 145 14.90 19.85 4.52
CA GLY A 145 14.37 20.07 5.86
C GLY A 145 13.25 19.10 6.22
N GLU A 146 12.73 19.26 7.44
CA GLU A 146 11.60 18.50 7.95
C GLU A 146 10.32 19.30 7.74
N TYR A 147 9.30 18.63 7.21
CA TYR A 147 7.99 19.20 6.90
C TYR A 147 6.90 18.37 7.53
N PHE A 148 5.87 19.04 8.05
CA PHE A 148 4.63 18.40 8.48
C PHE A 148 3.65 18.41 7.31
N VAL A 149 3.21 17.23 6.89
CA VAL A 149 2.28 17.07 5.77
C VAL A 149 0.92 16.66 6.31
N GLU A 150 -0.12 17.40 5.94
CA GLU A 150 -1.51 17.10 6.23
C GLU A 150 -2.31 16.94 4.93
N MET A 151 -3.11 15.88 4.86
CA MET A 151 -3.96 15.58 3.72
C MET A 151 -5.42 15.72 4.12
N VAL A 152 -6.13 16.66 3.50
CA VAL A 152 -7.52 16.99 3.81
C VAL A 152 -8.40 16.70 2.60
N TYR A 153 -9.54 16.07 2.84
CA TYR A 153 -10.52 15.78 1.80
C TYR A 153 -11.92 16.14 2.31
N HIS A 154 -12.61 17.06 1.61
CA HIS A 154 -13.91 17.63 2.03
C HIS A 154 -13.92 18.09 3.50
N GLY A 155 -12.84 18.73 3.95
CA GLY A 155 -12.70 19.24 5.33
C GLY A 155 -12.39 18.18 6.40
N VAL A 156 -12.12 16.93 6.01
CA VAL A 156 -11.71 15.86 6.92
C VAL A 156 -10.23 15.54 6.71
N SER A 157 -9.43 15.61 7.78
CA SER A 157 -8.03 15.16 7.77
C SER A 157 -7.97 13.65 7.58
N LEU A 158 -7.45 13.20 6.44
CA LEU A 158 -7.29 11.79 6.10
C LEU A 158 -5.95 11.22 6.57
N ALA A 159 -4.89 12.02 6.54
CA ALA A 159 -3.55 11.61 6.95
C ALA A 159 -2.70 12.80 7.46
N LYS A 160 -1.80 12.53 8.41
CA LYS A 160 -0.82 13.49 8.96
C LYS A 160 0.52 12.80 9.15
N MET A 161 1.60 13.31 8.54
CA MET A 161 2.94 12.71 8.62
C MET A 161 4.06 13.76 8.70
N VAL A 162 5.25 13.32 9.13
CA VAL A 162 6.49 14.11 9.02
C VAL A 162 7.28 13.61 7.81
N LEU A 163 7.68 14.53 6.93
CA LEU A 163 8.47 14.27 5.74
C LEU A 163 9.84 14.95 5.87
N THR A 164 10.90 14.15 5.81
CA THR A 164 12.28 14.67 5.78
C THR A 164 12.77 14.76 4.34
N VAL A 165 12.83 15.97 3.79
CA VAL A 165 13.29 16.20 2.43
C VAL A 165 14.81 16.33 2.44
N ALA A 166 15.49 15.35 1.86
CA ALA A 166 16.93 15.41 1.62
C ALA A 166 17.26 15.39 0.13
N ASN A 167 16.49 14.69 -0.70
CA ASN A 167 16.70 14.57 -2.14
C ASN A 167 15.36 14.63 -2.88
N ASP A 168 15.41 14.51 -4.21
CA ASP A 168 14.20 14.24 -5.00
C ASP A 168 13.61 12.90 -4.57
N GLU A 169 12.36 12.91 -4.14
CA GLU A 169 11.69 11.77 -3.53
C GLU A 169 10.33 11.53 -4.16
N LYS A 170 9.97 10.26 -4.29
CA LYS A 170 8.65 9.81 -4.73
C LYS A 170 8.07 8.92 -3.65
N MET A 171 6.91 9.29 -3.12
CA MET A 171 6.27 8.53 -2.04
C MET A 171 4.80 8.28 -2.37
N VAL A 172 4.32 7.09 -2.02
CA VAL A 172 2.89 6.76 -2.09
C VAL A 172 2.33 6.73 -0.68
N VAL A 173 1.34 7.57 -0.41
CA VAL A 173 0.68 7.70 0.90
C VAL A 173 -0.75 7.22 0.78
N ALA A 174 -1.13 6.27 1.62
CA ALA A 174 -2.50 5.79 1.72
C ALA A 174 -3.28 6.59 2.77
N ALA A 175 -4.40 7.14 2.34
CA ALA A 175 -5.39 7.80 3.17
C ALA A 175 -6.38 6.76 3.71
N ASP A 176 -6.85 6.92 4.96
CA ASP A 176 -7.94 6.09 5.46
C ASP A 176 -9.30 6.55 4.92
N PHE A 177 -9.50 6.30 3.64
CA PHE A 177 -10.72 6.57 2.92
C PHE A 177 -11.20 5.28 2.27
N THR A 178 -12.44 4.90 2.53
CA THR A 178 -13.08 3.73 1.91
C THR A 178 -13.81 4.17 0.64
N PRO A 179 -13.47 3.60 -0.54
CA PRO A 179 -14.14 3.99 -1.78
C PRO A 179 -15.59 3.55 -1.83
N PHE A 180 -16.44 4.39 -2.43
CA PHE A 180 -17.88 4.11 -2.55
C PHE A 180 -18.20 2.85 -3.38
N TYR A 181 -17.33 2.46 -4.31
CA TYR A 181 -17.55 1.26 -5.12
C TYR A 181 -17.55 -0.03 -4.29
N VAL A 182 -16.90 -0.04 -3.13
CA VAL A 182 -16.77 -1.21 -2.25
C VAL A 182 -18.11 -1.59 -1.62
N PRO A 183 -18.78 -0.71 -0.83
CA PRO A 183 -20.09 -1.04 -0.28
C PRO A 183 -21.14 -1.24 -1.38
N LEU A 184 -21.07 -0.48 -2.47
CA LEU A 184 -21.97 -0.64 -3.61
C LEU A 184 -21.84 -2.04 -4.26
N PHE A 185 -20.61 -2.56 -4.39
CA PHE A 185 -20.37 -3.92 -4.86
C PHE A 185 -21.06 -4.96 -3.96
N PHE A 186 -20.89 -4.87 -2.64
CA PHE A 186 -21.53 -5.81 -1.71
C PHE A 186 -23.05 -5.71 -1.74
N ILE A 187 -23.61 -4.50 -1.88
CA ILE A 187 -25.06 -4.31 -2.06
C ILE A 187 -25.54 -5.00 -3.34
N ILE A 188 -24.83 -4.85 -4.46
CA ILE A 188 -25.18 -5.50 -5.73
C ILE A 188 -25.13 -7.02 -5.61
N VAL A 189 -24.05 -7.56 -5.03
CA VAL A 189 -23.89 -9.01 -4.80
C VAL A 189 -25.01 -9.55 -3.91
N PHE A 190 -25.35 -8.82 -2.84
CA PHE A 190 -26.41 -9.21 -1.92
C PHE A 190 -27.79 -9.20 -2.59
N VAL A 191 -28.14 -8.11 -3.29
CA VAL A 191 -29.42 -7.98 -4.02
C VAL A 191 -29.53 -9.05 -5.11
N ALA A 192 -28.46 -9.27 -5.88
CA ALA A 192 -28.42 -10.34 -6.88
C ALA A 192 -28.63 -11.71 -6.23
N GLY A 193 -27.97 -11.99 -5.10
CA GLY A 193 -28.13 -13.23 -4.35
C GLY A 193 -29.56 -13.45 -3.85
N VAL A 194 -30.24 -12.41 -3.35
CA VAL A 194 -31.64 -12.48 -2.88
C VAL A 194 -32.60 -12.72 -4.05
N LEU A 195 -32.49 -11.92 -5.12
CA LEU A 195 -33.33 -12.07 -6.31
C LEU A 195 -33.19 -13.46 -6.93
N PHE A 196 -31.95 -13.96 -6.96
CA PHE A 196 -31.66 -15.28 -7.50
C PHE A 196 -32.20 -16.38 -6.58
N SER A 197 -32.04 -16.26 -5.27
CA SER A 197 -32.61 -17.21 -4.30
C SER A 197 -34.14 -17.27 -4.39
N PHE A 198 -34.80 -16.12 -4.55
CA PHE A 198 -36.24 -16.06 -4.79
C PHE A 198 -36.62 -16.75 -6.11
N PHE A 199 -35.88 -16.51 -7.19
CA PHE A 199 -36.10 -17.18 -8.47
C PHE A 199 -35.98 -18.70 -8.36
N VAL A 200 -34.99 -19.20 -7.59
CA VAL A 200 -34.79 -20.63 -7.30
C VAL A 200 -36.01 -21.23 -6.59
N ILE A 201 -36.53 -20.53 -5.59
CA ILE A 201 -37.72 -20.97 -4.84
C ILE A 201 -38.95 -20.99 -5.75
N VAL A 202 -39.21 -19.92 -6.51
CA VAL A 202 -40.37 -19.79 -7.40
C VAL A 202 -40.35 -20.85 -8.51
N LYS A 203 -39.18 -21.09 -9.11
CA LYS A 203 -39.01 -22.10 -10.17
C LYS A 203 -38.82 -23.52 -9.63
N LYS A 204 -38.88 -23.72 -8.31
CA LYS A 204 -38.65 -25.01 -7.64
C LYS A 204 -37.37 -25.70 -8.15
N LEU A 205 -36.29 -24.91 -8.27
CA LEU A 205 -35.00 -25.41 -8.72
C LEU A 205 -34.32 -26.26 -7.64
N ASP A 206 -33.48 -27.20 -8.07
CA ASP A 206 -32.75 -28.12 -7.19
C ASP A 206 -31.82 -27.35 -6.22
N LEU A 207 -31.72 -27.81 -4.95
CA LEU A 207 -30.80 -27.27 -3.93
C LEU A 207 -29.34 -27.18 -4.41
N CYS A 208 -28.92 -28.12 -5.25
CA CYS A 208 -27.61 -28.13 -5.88
C CYS A 208 -27.32 -26.86 -6.69
N PHE A 209 -28.35 -26.27 -7.32
CA PHE A 209 -28.20 -25.03 -8.07
C PHE A 209 -27.86 -23.88 -7.13
N LEU A 210 -28.61 -23.75 -6.01
CA LEU A 210 -28.41 -22.76 -4.97
C LEU A 210 -26.96 -22.75 -4.43
N LEU A 211 -26.38 -23.93 -4.19
CA LEU A 211 -25.00 -24.06 -3.72
C LEU A 211 -23.96 -23.48 -4.69
N ILE A 212 -24.16 -23.65 -6.00
CA ILE A 212 -23.25 -23.08 -7.02
C ILE A 212 -23.31 -21.55 -6.99
N ILE A 213 -24.50 -20.96 -6.88
CA ILE A 213 -24.63 -19.49 -6.80
C ILE A 213 -23.99 -18.96 -5.53
N ILE A 214 -24.22 -19.62 -4.38
CA ILE A 214 -23.57 -19.24 -3.12
C ILE A 214 -22.05 -19.26 -3.29
N SER A 215 -21.51 -20.33 -3.89
CA SER A 215 -20.07 -20.41 -4.20
C SER A 215 -19.60 -19.25 -5.08
N MET A 216 -20.34 -18.91 -6.15
CA MET A 216 -20.00 -17.77 -7.01
C MET A 216 -20.03 -16.43 -6.27
N MET A 217 -21.04 -16.20 -5.42
CA MET A 217 -21.15 -14.95 -4.65
C MET A 217 -20.03 -14.81 -3.62
N LEU A 218 -19.67 -15.91 -2.93
CA LEU A 218 -18.54 -15.95 -2.00
C LEU A 218 -17.21 -15.74 -2.73
N LEU A 219 -17.02 -16.37 -3.89
CA LEU A 219 -15.84 -16.22 -4.72
C LEU A 219 -15.66 -14.76 -5.15
N LEU A 220 -16.70 -14.12 -5.68
CA LEU A 220 -16.65 -12.71 -6.06
C LEU A 220 -16.39 -11.79 -4.87
N SER A 221 -17.01 -12.08 -3.72
CA SER A 221 -16.82 -11.30 -2.49
C SER A 221 -15.39 -11.40 -1.95
N SER A 222 -14.74 -12.56 -2.10
CA SER A 222 -13.39 -12.79 -1.59
C SER A 222 -12.34 -11.83 -2.15
N VAL A 223 -12.53 -11.37 -3.39
CA VAL A 223 -11.60 -10.51 -4.12
C VAL A 223 -11.49 -9.12 -3.50
N PHE A 224 -12.61 -8.60 -2.97
CA PHE A 224 -12.70 -7.27 -2.37
C PHE A 224 -12.42 -7.29 -0.86
N LEU A 225 -12.24 -8.46 -0.25
CA LEU A 225 -11.93 -8.59 1.17
C LEU A 225 -10.43 -8.81 1.36
N PRO A 226 -9.88 -8.43 2.54
CA PRO A 226 -8.48 -8.71 2.85
C PRO A 226 -8.19 -10.21 2.76
N LEU A 227 -7.15 -10.59 2.03
CA LEU A 227 -6.66 -11.97 1.97
C LEU A 227 -5.93 -12.34 3.27
N TRP A 228 -5.21 -11.37 3.83
CA TRP A 228 -4.43 -11.49 5.04
C TRP A 228 -4.46 -10.15 5.78
N PHE A 229 -4.35 -10.22 7.11
CA PHE A 229 -4.33 -9.05 7.96
C PHE A 229 -3.29 -9.17 9.08
N PHE A 230 -2.86 -8.01 9.53
CA PHE A 230 -2.03 -7.77 10.69
C PHE A 230 -2.68 -6.68 11.53
N GLU A 231 -2.67 -6.86 12.84
CA GLU A 231 -3.13 -5.85 13.78
C GLU A 231 -2.25 -5.85 15.02
N GLY A 232 -1.73 -4.69 15.40
CA GLY A 232 -0.98 -4.46 16.62
C GLY A 232 -1.50 -3.21 17.32
N GLU A 233 -1.79 -3.33 18.62
CA GLU A 233 -2.42 -2.25 19.38
C GLU A 233 -1.77 -2.10 20.75
N THR A 234 -1.47 -0.87 21.12
CA THR A 234 -1.13 -0.47 22.49
C THR A 234 -1.80 0.87 22.80
N VAL A 235 -1.70 1.32 24.05
CA VAL A 235 -2.32 2.57 24.49
C VAL A 235 -1.81 3.75 23.65
N GLY A 236 -2.68 4.31 22.80
CA GLY A 236 -2.38 5.46 21.94
C GLY A 236 -1.76 5.13 20.57
N TYR A 237 -1.45 3.85 20.31
CA TYR A 237 -0.80 3.40 19.07
C TYR A 237 -1.52 2.21 18.45
N HIS A 238 -1.79 2.30 17.15
CA HIS A 238 -2.43 1.22 16.39
C HIS A 238 -1.73 1.05 15.05
N VAL A 239 -1.45 -0.19 14.69
CA VAL A 239 -0.88 -0.56 13.39
C VAL A 239 -1.76 -1.64 12.77
N SER A 240 -2.22 -1.42 11.55
CA SER A 240 -2.97 -2.42 10.79
C SER A 240 -2.39 -2.57 9.40
N SER A 241 -2.07 -3.80 9.01
CA SER A 241 -1.63 -4.08 7.63
C SER A 241 -2.58 -5.05 6.95
N LYS A 242 -2.92 -4.79 5.69
CA LYS A 242 -3.88 -5.58 4.91
C LYS A 242 -3.36 -5.85 3.51
N ILE A 243 -3.55 -7.08 3.04
CA ILE A 243 -3.25 -7.50 1.67
C ILE A 243 -4.55 -7.69 0.92
N PHE A 244 -4.68 -7.03 -0.22
CA PHE A 244 -5.84 -7.13 -1.09
C PHE A 244 -5.48 -7.80 -2.41
N VAL A 245 -6.39 -8.63 -2.92
CA VAL A 245 -6.28 -9.20 -4.27
C VAL A 245 -6.65 -8.15 -5.31
N PHE A 246 -7.70 -7.36 -5.03
CA PHE A 246 -8.12 -6.26 -5.90
C PHE A 246 -8.41 -4.97 -5.10
N PRO A 247 -7.74 -3.85 -5.49
CA PRO A 247 -6.52 -3.81 -6.30
C PRO A 247 -5.37 -4.58 -5.61
N SER A 248 -4.36 -5.01 -6.38
CA SER A 248 -3.25 -5.83 -5.87
C SER A 248 -2.29 -4.99 -5.03
N THR A 249 -2.55 -4.85 -3.73
CA THR A 249 -1.84 -3.90 -2.86
C THR A 249 -1.58 -4.48 -1.47
N PHE A 250 -0.53 -3.96 -0.83
CA PHE A 250 -0.20 -4.20 0.57
C PHE A 250 -0.07 -2.85 1.28
N ILE A 251 -0.99 -2.57 2.19
CA ILE A 251 -1.11 -1.27 2.85
C ILE A 251 -0.98 -1.46 4.34
N THR A 252 -0.15 -0.61 4.95
CA THR A 252 0.06 -0.55 6.40
C THR A 252 -0.35 0.81 6.91
N PHE A 253 -1.37 0.84 7.76
CA PHE A 253 -1.78 2.02 8.50
C PHE A 253 -1.09 2.03 9.86
N LYS A 254 -0.49 3.17 10.21
CA LYS A 254 0.08 3.46 11.51
C LYS A 254 -0.62 4.68 12.10
N GLN A 255 -1.00 4.58 13.36
CA GLN A 255 -1.65 5.65 14.10
C GLN A 255 -0.93 5.86 15.43
N ALA A 256 -0.62 7.11 15.74
CA ALA A 256 0.08 7.53 16.95
C ALA A 256 -0.46 8.91 17.37
N ASP A 257 -1.11 9.02 18.54
CA ASP A 257 -1.48 10.29 19.19
C ASP A 257 -2.00 11.41 18.22
N GLY A 258 -3.02 11.09 17.41
CA GLY A 258 -3.65 12.03 16.45
C GLY A 258 -3.00 12.08 15.06
N PHE A 259 -1.82 11.49 14.90
CA PHE A 259 -1.23 11.19 13.59
C PHE A 259 -1.79 9.88 13.05
N LYS A 260 -2.10 9.86 11.76
CA LYS A 260 -2.54 8.67 11.05
C LYS A 260 -1.93 8.69 9.66
N VAL A 261 -1.22 7.63 9.30
CA VAL A 261 -0.54 7.53 8.01
C VAL A 261 -0.75 6.13 7.48
N GLY A 262 -1.22 6.02 6.24
CA GLY A 262 -1.10 4.79 5.49
C GLY A 262 0.17 4.84 4.63
N GLU A 263 0.96 3.78 4.71
CA GLU A 263 2.09 3.54 3.84
C GLU A 263 1.71 2.40 2.90
N VAL A 264 1.94 2.59 1.60
CA VAL A 264 1.90 1.48 0.65
C VAL A 264 3.27 0.84 0.68
N ALA A 265 3.35 -0.43 1.07
CA ALA A 265 4.63 -1.12 1.13
C ALA A 265 5.26 -1.16 -0.27
N GLU A 266 6.53 -0.74 -0.36
CA GLU A 266 7.35 -0.92 -1.57
C GLU A 266 7.70 -2.40 -1.75
N VAL A 267 6.69 -3.17 -2.16
CA VAL A 267 6.83 -4.59 -2.43
C VAL A 267 7.45 -4.80 -3.81
N PRO A 268 8.36 -5.77 -3.97
CA PRO A 268 8.88 -6.17 -5.27
C PRO A 268 7.75 -6.42 -6.27
N SER A 269 7.94 -6.08 -7.54
CA SER A 269 6.92 -6.24 -8.60
C SER A 269 6.41 -7.68 -8.76
N ILE A 270 7.17 -8.67 -8.31
CA ILE A 270 6.73 -10.08 -8.24
C ILE A 270 5.51 -10.24 -7.32
N PHE A 271 5.40 -9.46 -6.25
CA PHE A 271 4.28 -9.51 -5.31
C PHE A 271 2.96 -9.14 -5.99
N THR A 272 2.94 -8.00 -6.68
CA THR A 272 1.75 -7.53 -7.40
C THR A 272 1.41 -8.46 -8.56
N THR A 273 2.43 -9.03 -9.22
CA THR A 273 2.24 -10.03 -10.29
C THR A 273 1.55 -11.30 -9.78
N VAL A 274 1.93 -11.82 -8.61
CA VAL A 274 1.29 -13.01 -8.03
C VAL A 274 -0.15 -12.72 -7.62
N LEU A 275 -0.42 -11.56 -7.00
CA LEU A 275 -1.79 -11.17 -6.66
C LEU A 275 -2.68 -11.00 -7.91
N GLN A 276 -2.14 -10.44 -9.00
CA GLN A 276 -2.84 -10.38 -10.27
C GLN A 276 -3.12 -11.77 -10.87
N ALA A 277 -2.18 -12.72 -10.74
CA ALA A 277 -2.42 -14.10 -11.15
C ALA A 277 -3.55 -14.75 -10.32
N VAL A 278 -3.59 -14.53 -9.00
CA VAL A 278 -4.68 -14.96 -8.12
C VAL A 278 -6.03 -14.36 -8.57
N PHE A 279 -6.05 -13.07 -8.90
CA PHE A 279 -7.24 -12.41 -9.44
C PHE A 279 -7.72 -13.03 -10.77
N ILE A 280 -6.80 -13.31 -11.71
CA ILE A 280 -7.12 -13.99 -12.98
C ILE A 280 -7.66 -15.40 -12.71
N MET A 281 -7.09 -16.14 -11.77
CA MET A 281 -7.59 -17.46 -11.39
C MET A 281 -9.02 -17.41 -10.81
N VAL A 282 -9.33 -16.39 -10.01
CA VAL A 282 -10.72 -16.15 -9.54
C VAL A 282 -11.65 -15.90 -10.73
N LEU A 283 -11.25 -15.08 -11.70
CA LEU A 283 -12.07 -14.82 -12.89
C LEU A 283 -12.28 -16.08 -13.73
N LEU A 284 -11.24 -16.89 -13.92
CA LEU A 284 -11.35 -18.18 -14.60
C LEU A 284 -12.31 -19.11 -13.88
N GLU A 285 -12.24 -19.18 -12.55
CA GLU A 285 -13.15 -20.00 -11.76
C GLU A 285 -14.61 -19.51 -11.81
N PHE A 286 -14.81 -18.20 -11.83
CA PHE A 286 -16.14 -17.64 -12.02
C PHE A 286 -16.71 -18.02 -13.39
N VAL A 287 -15.90 -17.96 -14.45
CA VAL A 287 -16.31 -18.33 -15.82
C VAL A 287 -16.60 -19.82 -15.94
N THR A 288 -15.78 -20.71 -15.37
CA THR A 288 -16.02 -22.17 -15.39
C THR A 288 -17.33 -22.50 -14.66
N LEU A 289 -17.59 -21.89 -13.51
CA LEU A 289 -18.86 -22.02 -12.78
C LEU A 289 -20.04 -21.53 -13.61
N LEU A 290 -19.93 -20.36 -14.24
CA LEU A 290 -20.99 -19.83 -15.10
C LEU A 290 -21.28 -20.75 -16.29
N LEU A 291 -20.24 -21.25 -16.97
CA LEU A 291 -20.38 -22.19 -18.09
C LEU A 291 -21.03 -23.51 -17.62
N SER A 292 -20.70 -23.98 -16.41
CA SER A 292 -21.32 -25.19 -15.84
C SER A 292 -22.84 -25.04 -15.66
N LEU A 293 -23.34 -23.81 -15.43
CA LEU A 293 -24.76 -23.50 -15.33
C LEU A 293 -25.44 -23.41 -16.72
N LEU A 294 -24.76 -22.83 -17.71
CA LEU A 294 -25.28 -22.66 -19.08
C LEU A 294 -25.42 -24.00 -19.83
N PHE A 295 -24.42 -24.88 -19.71
CA PHE A 295 -24.39 -26.16 -20.44
C PHE A 295 -25.17 -27.29 -19.75
N ARG A 296 -26.35 -26.99 -19.20
CA ARG A 296 -27.20 -27.95 -18.46
C ARG A 296 -27.63 -29.17 -19.30
N ARG A 297 -27.70 -29.03 -20.63
CA ARG A 297 -28.25 -30.04 -21.55
C ARG A 297 -27.30 -31.20 -21.84
N ASN A 298 -25.98 -30.96 -21.86
CA ASN A 298 -24.99 -31.99 -22.18
C ASN A 298 -24.29 -32.49 -20.90
N LYS A 299 -24.64 -33.71 -20.47
CA LYS A 299 -24.15 -34.32 -19.21
C LYS A 299 -22.62 -34.45 -19.16
N ILE A 300 -21.98 -34.72 -20.30
CA ILE A 300 -20.52 -34.90 -20.36
C ILE A 300 -19.83 -33.56 -20.16
N VAL A 301 -20.21 -32.54 -20.94
CA VAL A 301 -19.63 -31.19 -20.85
C VAL A 301 -19.82 -30.61 -19.45
N LYS A 302 -21.02 -30.78 -18.86
CA LYS A 302 -21.28 -30.33 -17.49
C LYS A 302 -20.32 -30.97 -16.47
N SER A 303 -20.11 -32.29 -16.57
CA SER A 303 -19.22 -33.01 -15.65
C SER A 303 -17.76 -32.58 -15.80
N VAL A 304 -17.30 -32.33 -17.03
CA VAL A 304 -15.94 -31.87 -17.32
C VAL A 304 -15.72 -30.45 -16.80
N MET A 305 -16.64 -29.52 -17.08
CA MET A 305 -16.55 -28.13 -16.59
C MET A 305 -16.55 -28.06 -15.06
N PHE A 306 -17.38 -28.89 -14.42
CA PHE A 306 -17.39 -28.97 -12.97
C PHE A 306 -16.06 -29.51 -12.41
N GLY A 307 -15.47 -30.54 -13.05
CA GLY A 307 -14.15 -31.04 -12.66
C GLY A 307 -13.05 -29.98 -12.73
N PHE A 308 -13.06 -29.16 -13.79
CA PHE A 308 -12.15 -28.01 -13.89
C PHE A 308 -12.40 -26.98 -12.80
N SER A 309 -13.66 -26.68 -12.48
CA SER A 309 -13.99 -25.73 -11.41
C SER A 309 -13.47 -26.22 -10.05
N LEU A 310 -13.68 -27.49 -9.72
CA LEU A 310 -13.13 -28.06 -8.49
C LEU A 310 -11.60 -27.97 -8.44
N PHE A 311 -10.92 -28.24 -9.55
CA PHE A 311 -9.47 -28.11 -9.65
C PHE A 311 -9.01 -26.66 -9.39
N PHE A 312 -9.64 -25.68 -10.03
CA PHE A 312 -9.32 -24.27 -9.85
C PHE A 312 -9.63 -23.79 -8.44
N ALA A 313 -10.77 -24.16 -7.85
CA ALA A 313 -11.12 -23.79 -6.47
C ALA A 313 -10.09 -24.30 -5.45
N VAL A 314 -9.66 -25.56 -5.58
CA VAL A 314 -8.60 -26.13 -4.71
C VAL A 314 -7.26 -25.44 -4.98
N SER A 315 -6.89 -25.28 -6.25
CA SER A 315 -5.65 -24.60 -6.64
C SER A 315 -5.59 -23.17 -6.10
N LEU A 316 -6.70 -22.44 -6.12
CA LEU A 316 -6.79 -21.07 -5.64
C LEU A 316 -6.55 -20.95 -4.13
N VAL A 317 -7.14 -21.84 -3.33
CA VAL A 317 -6.90 -21.91 -1.88
C VAL A 317 -5.43 -22.26 -1.59
N VAL A 318 -4.86 -23.22 -2.31
CA VAL A 318 -3.45 -23.64 -2.13
C VAL A 318 -2.48 -22.53 -2.53
N VAL A 319 -2.65 -21.92 -3.71
CA VAL A 319 -1.77 -20.86 -4.20
C VAL A 319 -1.83 -19.63 -3.29
N SER A 320 -3.02 -19.21 -2.86
CA SER A 320 -3.14 -18.08 -1.92
C SER A 320 -2.50 -18.38 -0.56
N TYR A 321 -2.66 -19.61 -0.04
CA TYR A 321 -1.97 -20.04 1.18
C TYR A 321 -0.44 -20.00 1.02
N LEU A 322 0.09 -20.61 -0.05
CA LEU A 322 1.54 -20.67 -0.31
C LEU A 322 2.14 -19.27 -0.49
N PHE A 323 1.43 -18.38 -1.18
CA PHE A 323 1.84 -17.01 -1.39
C PHE A 323 1.97 -16.25 -0.05
N VAL A 324 0.92 -16.29 0.78
CA VAL A 324 0.96 -15.64 2.09
C VAL A 324 2.03 -16.28 2.97
N SER A 325 2.18 -17.60 2.94
CA SER A 325 3.24 -18.31 3.68
C SER A 325 4.65 -17.89 3.31
N GLN A 326 4.95 -17.72 2.03
CA GLN A 326 6.26 -17.24 1.62
C GLN A 326 6.50 -15.79 2.05
N LEU A 327 5.46 -14.96 1.99
CA LEU A 327 5.55 -13.56 2.41
C LEU A 327 5.81 -13.45 3.92
N THR A 328 4.98 -14.12 4.73
CA THR A 328 5.06 -14.03 6.19
C THR A 328 6.28 -14.77 6.73
N ALA A 329 6.80 -15.79 6.05
CA ALA A 329 8.02 -16.49 6.48
C ALA A 329 9.25 -15.56 6.57
N VAL A 330 9.31 -14.54 5.70
CA VAL A 330 10.43 -13.59 5.68
C VAL A 330 10.29 -12.51 6.77
N THR A 331 9.05 -12.16 7.14
CA THR A 331 8.77 -11.02 8.03
C THR A 331 8.38 -11.43 9.45
N LEU A 332 7.51 -12.44 9.58
CA LEU A 332 6.83 -12.86 10.80
C LEU A 332 7.13 -14.32 11.19
N GLY A 333 7.81 -15.08 10.32
CA GLY A 333 8.09 -16.50 10.49
C GLY A 333 6.90 -17.40 10.10
N ASP A 334 5.71 -17.13 10.62
CA ASP A 334 4.50 -17.93 10.40
C ASP A 334 3.35 -17.15 9.77
N VAL A 335 2.40 -17.87 9.15
CA VAL A 335 1.22 -17.28 8.47
C VAL A 335 0.19 -16.73 9.45
N VAL A 336 0.02 -17.44 10.57
CA VAL A 336 -0.91 -17.10 11.65
C VAL A 336 -0.11 -17.13 12.93
N GLY A 337 -0.23 -16.10 13.75
CA GLY A 337 0.52 -16.02 14.98
C GLY A 337 0.16 -14.80 15.81
N GLU A 338 0.74 -14.78 17.00
CA GLU A 338 0.74 -13.65 17.91
C GLU A 338 2.17 -13.43 18.40
N GLY A 339 2.54 -12.17 18.62
CA GLY A 339 3.90 -11.85 18.99
C GLY A 339 4.14 -10.36 19.15
N PHE A 340 5.30 -10.02 19.70
CA PHE A 340 5.74 -8.65 19.86
C PHE A 340 6.58 -8.22 18.67
N ILE A 341 6.17 -7.15 17.99
CA ILE A 341 6.83 -6.68 16.77
C ILE A 341 7.19 -5.21 16.90
N GLU A 342 8.42 -4.88 16.49
CA GLU A 342 8.92 -3.51 16.49
C GLU A 342 8.43 -2.77 15.24
N PHE A 343 7.80 -1.61 15.45
CA PHE A 343 7.40 -0.70 14.38
C PHE A 343 8.01 0.69 14.59
N PHE A 344 8.39 1.32 13.49
CA PHE A 344 8.71 2.74 13.44
C PHE A 344 7.44 3.54 13.21
N MET A 345 7.08 4.36 14.19
CA MET A 345 5.85 5.14 14.23
C MET A 345 6.01 6.51 13.56
N PRO A 346 4.89 7.16 13.18
CA PRO A 346 4.91 8.50 12.58
C PRO A 346 5.49 9.61 13.49
N ASP A 347 5.57 9.37 14.81
CA ASP A 347 6.17 10.27 15.80
C ASP A 347 7.67 9.99 16.04
N GLU A 348 8.30 9.27 15.11
CA GLU A 348 9.72 8.87 15.13
C GLU A 348 10.13 7.93 16.26
N LYS A 349 9.17 7.35 17.00
CA LYS A 349 9.45 6.35 18.03
C LYS A 349 9.41 4.94 17.46
N THR A 350 10.36 4.11 17.89
CA THR A 350 10.32 2.66 17.70
C THR A 350 9.60 2.03 18.89
N LEU A 351 8.48 1.35 18.64
CA LEU A 351 7.68 0.71 19.68
C LEU A 351 7.50 -0.78 19.41
N LEU A 352 7.60 -1.57 20.48
CA LEU A 352 7.32 -2.99 20.48
C LEU A 352 5.83 -3.20 20.77
N LEU A 353 5.06 -3.63 19.77
CA LEU A 353 3.61 -3.80 19.87
C LEU A 353 3.22 -5.28 20.02
N PRO A 354 2.33 -5.65 20.96
CA PRO A 354 1.66 -6.94 20.93
C PRO A 354 0.76 -6.97 19.69
N SER A 355 1.00 -7.97 18.84
CA SER A 355 0.45 -8.02 17.51
C SER A 355 -0.09 -9.41 17.20
N VAL A 356 -1.15 -9.45 16.40
CA VAL A 356 -1.79 -10.67 15.90
C VAL A 356 -1.88 -10.59 14.40
N TRP A 357 -1.66 -11.72 13.73
CA TRP A 357 -1.74 -11.80 12.29
C TRP A 357 -2.33 -13.11 11.81
N GLY A 358 -2.92 -13.08 10.62
CA GLY A 358 -3.53 -14.25 10.04
C GLY A 358 -4.33 -14.00 8.78
N PHE A 359 -5.04 -15.04 8.34
CA PHE A 359 -5.89 -14.96 7.16
C PHE A 359 -7.05 -13.99 7.36
N GLY A 360 -7.26 -13.14 6.35
CA GLY A 360 -8.38 -12.22 6.33
C GLY A 360 -9.68 -12.89 5.86
N SER A 361 -10.78 -12.14 5.94
CA SER A 361 -12.11 -12.61 5.55
C SER A 361 -12.19 -13.07 4.08
N GLY A 362 -11.37 -12.49 3.19
CA GLY A 362 -11.32 -12.90 1.80
C GLY A 362 -10.85 -14.34 1.63
N TRP A 363 -9.82 -14.76 2.37
CA TRP A 363 -9.34 -16.15 2.31
C TRP A 363 -10.39 -17.13 2.84
N PHE A 364 -11.08 -16.80 3.93
CA PHE A 364 -12.16 -17.65 4.44
C PHE A 364 -13.32 -17.78 3.43
N PHE A 365 -13.62 -16.73 2.66
CA PHE A 365 -14.63 -16.79 1.62
C PHE A 365 -14.21 -17.67 0.44
N LEU A 366 -12.91 -17.69 0.08
CA LEU A 366 -12.37 -18.65 -0.89
C LEU A 366 -12.54 -20.09 -0.41
N VAL A 367 -12.20 -20.36 0.85
CA VAL A 367 -12.36 -21.70 1.44
C VAL A 367 -13.84 -22.09 1.49
N LEU A 368 -14.72 -21.20 1.94
CA LEU A 368 -16.15 -21.49 2.02
C LEU A 368 -16.78 -21.70 0.64
N SER A 369 -16.30 -20.99 -0.39
CA SER A 369 -16.68 -21.24 -1.78
C SER A 369 -16.26 -22.63 -2.24
N MET A 370 -15.00 -23.02 -1.98
CA MET A 370 -14.48 -24.36 -2.30
C MET A 370 -15.23 -25.47 -1.55
N VAL A 371 -15.50 -25.30 -0.26
CA VAL A 371 -16.29 -26.24 0.55
C VAL A 371 -17.71 -26.39 0.01
N SER A 372 -18.33 -25.29 -0.45
CA SER A 372 -19.67 -25.32 -1.05
C SER A 372 -19.68 -26.16 -2.35
N LEU A 373 -18.63 -26.06 -3.17
CA LEU A 373 -18.48 -26.88 -4.39
C LEU A 373 -18.22 -28.36 -4.07
N VAL A 374 -17.37 -28.65 -3.08
CA VAL A 374 -17.14 -30.02 -2.61
C VAL A 374 -18.44 -30.62 -2.09
N PHE A 375 -19.20 -29.88 -1.28
CA PHE A 375 -20.49 -30.35 -0.78
C PHE A 375 -21.49 -30.62 -1.92
N TYR A 376 -21.54 -29.75 -2.94
CA TYR A 376 -22.31 -30.01 -4.16
C TYR A 376 -21.93 -31.36 -4.79
N THR A 377 -20.64 -31.69 -4.92
CA THR A 377 -20.21 -32.98 -5.52
C THR A 377 -20.69 -34.17 -4.73
N LEU A 378 -20.56 -34.11 -3.41
CA LEU A 378 -20.96 -35.19 -2.51
C LEU A 378 -22.47 -35.43 -2.66
N VAL A 379 -23.28 -34.37 -2.60
CA VAL A 379 -24.74 -34.47 -2.77
C VAL A 379 -25.11 -35.06 -4.12
N GLU A 380 -24.43 -34.66 -5.21
CA GLU A 380 -24.71 -35.21 -6.55
C GLU A 380 -24.34 -36.70 -6.65
N VAL A 381 -23.22 -37.12 -6.07
CA VAL A 381 -22.79 -38.53 -6.04
C VAL A 381 -23.75 -39.37 -5.20
N PHE A 382 -24.13 -38.89 -4.01
CA PHE A 382 -25.11 -39.57 -3.15
C PHE A 382 -26.47 -39.71 -3.84
N ARG A 383 -26.97 -38.65 -4.50
CA ARG A 383 -28.23 -38.71 -5.26
C ARG A 383 -28.18 -39.74 -6.38
N LYS A 384 -27.07 -39.82 -7.14
CA LYS A 384 -26.90 -40.83 -8.19
C LYS A 384 -26.84 -42.25 -7.62
N LYS A 385 -26.14 -42.46 -6.51
CA LYS A 385 -25.99 -43.77 -5.86
C LYS A 385 -27.31 -44.27 -5.26
N LEU A 386 -28.09 -43.39 -4.62
CA LEU A 386 -29.44 -43.70 -4.10
C LEU A 386 -30.40 -44.07 -5.23
N VAL A 387 -30.43 -43.31 -6.33
CA VAL A 387 -31.26 -43.64 -7.50
C VAL A 387 -30.80 -44.96 -8.16
N GLY A 388 -29.49 -45.24 -8.18
CA GLY A 388 -28.94 -46.52 -8.64
C GLY A 388 -29.38 -47.69 -7.76
N LEU A 389 -29.32 -47.54 -6.44
CA LEU A 389 -29.76 -48.53 -5.45
C LEU A 389 -31.27 -48.80 -5.53
N PHE A 390 -32.09 -47.76 -5.70
CA PHE A 390 -33.55 -47.93 -5.90
C PHE A 390 -33.87 -48.62 -7.23
N LYS A 391 -33.11 -48.34 -8.31
CA LYS A 391 -33.28 -49.06 -9.57
C LYS A 391 -32.87 -50.53 -9.48
N SER A 392 -31.83 -50.87 -8.72
CA SER A 392 -31.48 -52.28 -8.46
C SER A 392 -32.49 -52.97 -7.55
N PHE A 393 -33.07 -52.27 -6.57
CA PHE A 393 -34.10 -52.85 -5.69
C PHE A 393 -35.40 -53.16 -6.45
N VAL A 394 -35.83 -52.26 -7.35
CA VAL A 394 -37.02 -52.49 -8.19
C VAL A 394 -36.79 -53.57 -9.25
N TYR A 395 -35.54 -53.84 -9.66
CA TYR A 395 -35.23 -54.96 -10.54
C TYR A 395 -35.11 -56.31 -9.81
N CYS A 396 -34.73 -56.32 -8.53
CA CYS A 396 -34.64 -57.56 -7.74
C CYS A 396 -35.99 -58.04 -7.16
N GLU A 397 -37.06 -57.25 -7.23
CA GLU A 397 -38.40 -57.66 -6.82
C GLU A 397 -39.22 -58.30 -7.97
N GLY A 398 -38.58 -58.51 -9.15
CA GLY A 398 -39.23 -59.01 -10.38
C GLY A 398 -38.78 -60.38 -10.88
N GLU A 399 -37.87 -61.07 -10.20
CA GLU A 399 -37.43 -62.42 -10.57
C GLU A 399 -37.65 -63.39 -9.40
N ASP A 400 -38.93 -63.75 -9.16
CA ASP A 400 -39.36 -65.11 -8.82
C ASP A 400 -40.89 -65.14 -8.58
N ALA A 401 -41.65 -65.01 -9.66
CA ALA A 401 -42.97 -65.63 -9.80
C ALA A 401 -43.32 -65.70 -11.29
N SER A 402 -43.16 -66.88 -11.89
CA SER A 402 -43.66 -67.19 -13.22
C SER A 402 -45.17 -66.97 -13.30
N CYS A 403 -45.66 -66.19 -14.28
CA CYS A 403 -46.62 -66.69 -15.28
C CYS A 403 -47.13 -65.61 -16.24
N SER A 404 -47.21 -66.05 -17.51
CA SER A 404 -48.04 -65.57 -18.61
C SER A 404 -47.75 -64.20 -19.25
N CYS A 405 -47.24 -64.30 -20.48
CA CYS A 405 -47.57 -63.44 -21.61
C CYS A 405 -48.99 -62.85 -21.52
N TRP A 406 -49.10 -61.56 -21.82
CA TRP A 406 -50.09 -60.91 -22.68
C TRP A 406 -50.27 -59.46 -22.20
N TYR A 407 -49.71 -58.49 -22.92
CA TYR A 407 -50.50 -57.30 -23.23
C TYR A 407 -50.06 -56.67 -24.55
N LYS A 408 -50.96 -56.90 -25.51
CA LYS A 408 -51.08 -56.37 -26.86
C LYS A 408 -50.69 -54.90 -27.01
N HIS A 409 -49.81 -54.68 -27.99
CA HIS A 409 -50.06 -53.94 -29.22
C HIS A 409 -51.11 -52.81 -29.19
N CYS A 410 -50.60 -51.61 -29.44
CA CYS A 410 -51.33 -50.37 -29.65
C CYS A 410 -52.50 -50.51 -30.64
N ASN A 411 -53.65 -50.00 -30.21
CA ASN A 411 -54.78 -49.63 -31.06
C ASN A 411 -54.33 -48.63 -32.14
N ASN A 412 -54.53 -49.02 -33.40
CA ASN A 412 -54.76 -48.15 -34.54
C ASN A 412 -55.83 -48.83 -35.39
N VAL A 413 -56.66 -48.04 -36.11
CA VAL A 413 -57.79 -48.44 -36.99
C VAL A 413 -59.11 -48.62 -36.17
N THR A 414 -60.22 -47.90 -36.37
CA THR A 414 -60.81 -47.18 -37.52
C THR A 414 -61.88 -46.18 -37.04
N HIS A 415 -61.93 -45.00 -37.66
CA HIS A 415 -63.18 -44.28 -37.93
C HIS A 415 -63.34 -44.26 -39.46
N GLU A 416 -64.56 -44.55 -39.90
CA GLU A 416 -65.08 -44.69 -41.29
C GLU A 416 -64.81 -45.99 -42.04
#